data_AF-A0A9X4SEY2-F1
#
_entry.id   AF-A0A9X4SEY2-F1
#
_cell.length_a   1.000
_cell.length_b   1.000
_cell.length_c   1.000
_cell.angle_alpha   90.00
_cell.angle_beta   90.00
_cell.angle_gamma   90.00
#
_symmetry.space_group_name_H-M   'P 1'
#
loop_
_entity.id
_entity.type
_entity.pdbx_description
1 polymer ?
#
loop_
_entity_poly.entity_id
_entity_poly.type
_entity_poly.pdbx_seq_one_letter_code
_entity_poly.pdbx_strand_id
1 'polypeptide(L)' 'GDTLTMLKSAIDEGITTITATPHHNPQFNNESPLILKKVKEVQNIIDEHQLPIEVLPGQEVIIYGDLLKEFSEGKL' A
#
# COMPACT_ATOMS: atom_id res chain seq x y z
N GLY A 1 4.26 5.39 -15.68
CA GLY A 1 3.91 4.07 -15.11
C GLY A 1 2.58 4.20 -14.41
N ASP A 2 1.79 3.12 -14.41
CA ASP A 2 0.37 3.10 -13.99
C ASP A 2 0.10 3.78 -12.63
N THR A 3 1.02 3.64 -11.67
CA THR A 3 0.95 4.31 -10.35
C THR A 3 0.78 5.84 -10.46
N LEU A 4 1.58 6.51 -11.29
CA LEU A 4 1.50 7.98 -11.43
C LEU A 4 0.15 8.40 -12.06
N THR A 5 -0.37 7.60 -12.98
CA THR A 5 -1.69 7.83 -13.58
C THR A 5 -2.77 7.72 -12.51
N MET A 6 -2.74 6.67 -11.70
CA MET A 6 -3.71 6.49 -10.60
C MET A 6 -3.65 7.61 -9.57
N LEU A 7 -2.45 8.05 -9.17
CA LEU A 7 -2.28 9.15 -8.23
C LEU A 7 -2.89 10.45 -8.76
N LYS A 8 -2.67 10.78 -10.04
CA LYS A 8 -3.26 11.97 -10.68
C LYS A 8 -4.78 11.89 -10.74
N SER A 9 -5.33 10.73 -11.13
CA SER A 9 -6.78 10.53 -11.12
C SER A 9 -7.38 10.67 -9.73
N ALA A 10 -6.72 10.16 -8.69
CA ALA A 10 -7.18 10.33 -7.31
C ALA A 10 -7.19 11.81 -6.89
N ILE A 11 -6.17 12.58 -7.27
CA ILE A 11 -6.12 14.03 -7.03
C ILE A 11 -7.26 14.75 -7.75
N ASP A 12 -7.54 14.39 -9.01
CA ASP A 12 -8.64 14.97 -9.80
C ASP A 12 -10.01 14.71 -9.15
N GLU A 13 -10.15 13.62 -8.40
CA GLU A 13 -11.33 13.28 -7.59
C GLU A 13 -11.34 13.93 -6.19
N GLY A 14 -10.31 14.70 -5.84
CA GLY A 14 -10.20 15.40 -4.55
C GLY A 14 -9.66 14.53 -3.41
N ILE A 15 -9.08 13.37 -3.71
CA ILE A 15 -8.46 12.49 -2.70
C ILE A 15 -7.11 13.06 -2.28
N THR A 16 -6.90 13.18 -0.97
CA THR A 16 -5.66 13.71 -0.37
C THR A 16 -4.79 12.65 0.31
N THR A 17 -5.36 11.48 0.62
CA THR A 17 -4.65 10.37 1.24
C THR A 17 -5.17 9.04 0.70
N ILE A 18 -4.28 8.12 0.34
CA ILE A 18 -4.59 6.74 -0.06
C ILE A 18 -3.92 5.78 0.90
N THR A 19 -4.65 4.77 1.38
CA THR A 19 -4.03 3.61 2.03
C THR A 19 -3.83 2.52 0.98
N ALA A 20 -2.58 2.14 0.73
CA ALA A 20 -2.28 1.05 -0.21
C ALA A 20 -2.56 -0.30 0.46
N THR A 21 -3.61 -1.01 0.02
CA THR A 21 -4.05 -2.29 0.61
C THR A 21 -3.90 -3.45 -0.38
N PRO A 22 -2.67 -3.86 -0.76
CA PRO A 22 -2.50 -5.03 -1.61
C PRO A 22 -3.05 -6.28 -0.92
N HIS A 23 -3.55 -7.23 -1.71
CA HIS A 23 -4.08 -8.50 -1.20
C HIS A 23 -3.01 -9.30 -0.47
N HIS A 24 -3.36 -9.81 0.71
CA HIS A 24 -2.57 -10.83 1.40
C HIS A 24 -3.39 -12.08 1.65
N ASN A 25 -2.94 -13.17 1.05
CA ASN A 25 -3.56 -14.49 1.15
C ASN A 25 -2.54 -15.56 0.70
N PRO A 26 -2.85 -16.87 0.80
CA PRO A 26 -1.91 -17.92 0.40
C PRO A 26 -1.41 -17.85 -1.05
N GLN A 27 -2.07 -17.10 -1.94
CA GLN A 27 -1.66 -16.87 -3.32
C GLN A 27 -0.81 -15.60 -3.48
N PHE A 28 -1.00 -14.57 -2.64
CA PHE A 28 -0.28 -13.30 -2.68
C PHE A 28 0.40 -13.03 -1.36
N ASN A 29 1.73 -13.17 -1.33
CA ASN A 29 2.53 -12.89 -0.13
C ASN A 29 3.02 -11.44 -0.15
N ASN A 30 2.18 -10.53 0.33
CA ASN A 30 2.53 -9.12 0.51
C ASN A 30 2.77 -8.84 1.99
N GLU A 31 3.90 -9.32 2.51
CA GLU A 31 4.26 -9.10 3.91
C GLU A 31 4.58 -7.63 4.18
N SER A 32 4.38 -7.21 5.43
CA SER A 32 4.59 -5.85 5.90
C SER A 32 5.92 -5.21 5.45
N PRO A 33 7.10 -5.87 5.53
CA PRO A 33 8.36 -5.28 5.06
C PRO A 33 8.36 -4.93 3.56
N LEU A 34 7.70 -5.74 2.72
CA LEU A 34 7.59 -5.48 1.29
C LEU A 34 6.64 -4.30 1.03
N ILE A 35 5.52 -4.24 1.74
CA ILE A 35 4.56 -3.14 1.65
C ILE A 35 5.23 -1.82 2.02
N LEU A 36 5.93 -1.77 3.17
CA LEU A 36 6.64 -0.57 3.62
C LEU A 36 7.65 -0.09 2.59
N LYS A 37 8.41 -1.02 1.98
CA LYS A 37 9.35 -0.70 0.89
C LYS A 37 8.62 -0.13 -0.32
N LYS A 38 7.52 -0.74 -0.77
CA LYS A 38 6.77 -0.30 -1.95
C LYS A 38 6.05 1.02 -1.73
N VAL A 39 5.48 1.26 -0.56
CA VAL A 39 4.90 2.55 -0.17
C VAL A 39 5.96 3.65 -0.22
N LYS A 40 7.19 3.37 0.25
CA LYS A 40 8.30 4.32 0.13
C LYS A 40 8.69 4.61 -1.33
N GLU A 41 8.69 3.60 -2.20
CA GLU A 41 8.90 3.80 -3.64
C GLU A 41 7.82 4.72 -4.25
N VAL A 42 6.55 4.54 -3.87
CA VAL A 42 5.45 5.42 -4.31
C VAL A 42 5.59 6.83 -3.72
N GLN A 43 5.99 6.95 -2.45
CA GLN A 43 6.24 8.26 -1.83
C GLN A 43 7.34 9.03 -2.58
N ASN A 44 8.41 8.36 -3.00
CA ASN A 44 9.44 9.01 -3.83
C ASN A 44 8.86 9.53 -5.16
N ILE A 45 7.96 8.78 -5.81
CA ILE A 45 7.28 9.24 -7.03
C ILE A 45 6.44 10.49 -6.75
N ILE A 46 5.70 10.50 -5.64
CA ILE A 46 4.90 11.64 -5.18
C ILE A 46 5.79 12.87 -4.97
N ASP A 47 6.90 12.69 -4.26
CA ASP A 47 7.84 13.76 -3.92
C ASP A 47 8.52 14.33 -5.17
N GLU A 48 9.00 13.46 -6.08
CA GLU A 48 9.63 13.84 -7.35
C GLU A 48 8.70 14.67 -8.24
N HIS A 49 7.39 14.36 -8.22
CA HIS A 49 6.38 15.05 -9.02
C HIS A 49 5.62 16.14 -8.25
N GLN A 50 5.97 16.38 -6.98
CA GLN A 50 5.34 17.37 -6.10
C GLN A 50 3.81 17.24 -6.04
N LEU A 51 3.33 16.00 -5.93
CA LEU A 51 1.89 15.71 -5.92
C LEU A 51 1.27 16.01 -4.55
N PRO A 52 0.11 16.68 -4.48
CA PRO A 52 -0.57 17.01 -3.22
C PRO A 52 -1.40 15.81 -2.67
N ILE A 53 -0.78 14.63 -2.56
CA ILE A 53 -1.41 13.41 -2.07
C ILE A 53 -0.43 12.59 -1.24
N GLU A 54 -0.90 11.93 -0.18
CA GLU A 54 -0.11 11.04 0.68
C GLU A 54 -0.48 9.57 0.44
N VAL A 55 0.50 8.67 0.55
CA VAL A 55 0.26 7.22 0.53
C VAL A 55 0.68 6.60 1.86
N LEU A 56 -0.26 5.88 2.49
CA LEU A 56 -0.04 5.16 3.75
C LEU A 56 0.02 3.65 3.51
N PRO A 57 0.80 2.90 4.31
CA PRO A 57 0.80 1.45 4.24
C PRO A 57 -0.49 0.87 4.81
N GLY A 58 -0.96 -0.20 4.19
CA GLY A 58 -2.04 -1.06 4.65
C GLY A 58 -1.97 -2.42 3.96
N GLN A 59 -2.93 -3.30 4.23
CA GLN A 59 -2.96 -4.64 3.68
C GLN A 59 -4.39 -5.13 3.66
N GLU A 60 -4.84 -5.72 2.55
CA GLU A 60 -6.15 -6.36 2.48
C GLU A 60 -6.00 -7.83 2.86
N VAL A 61 -6.20 -8.12 4.14
CA VAL A 61 -6.02 -9.46 4.71
C VAL A 61 -7.35 -10.22 4.66
N ILE A 62 -7.37 -11.34 3.93
CA ILE A 62 -8.48 -12.31 4.04
C ILE A 62 -8.32 -13.05 5.37
N ILE A 63 -9.40 -13.31 6.10
CA ILE A 63 -9.31 -14.04 7.39
C ILE A 63 -8.94 -15.52 7.13
N TYR A 64 -7.89 -16.02 7.79
CA TYR A 64 -7.47 -17.44 7.79
C TYR A 64 -6.94 -17.87 9.16
N GLY A 65 -6.76 -19.18 9.34
CA GLY A 65 -6.45 -19.79 10.65
C GLY A 65 -5.19 -19.27 11.32
N ASP A 66 -4.15 -18.95 10.55
CA ASP A 66 -2.85 -18.49 11.06
C ASP A 66 -2.74 -16.95 11.19
N LEU A 67 -3.81 -16.19 10.91
CA LEU A 67 -3.77 -14.72 10.85
C LEU A 67 -3.16 -14.09 12.11
N LEU A 68 -3.62 -14.48 13.31
CA LEU A 68 -3.13 -13.89 14.57
C LEU A 68 -1.67 -14.24 14.85
N LYS A 69 -1.23 -15.43 14.43
CA LYS A 69 0.16 -15.86 14.57
C LYS A 69 1.05 -15.02 13.65
N GLU A 70 0.69 -14.88 12.39
CA GLU A 70 1.47 -14.11 11.42
C GLU A 70 1.50 -12.61 11.74
N PHE A 71 0.42 -12.06 12.30
CA PHE A 71 0.41 -10.72 12.87
C PHE A 71 1.42 -10.58 14.01
N SER A 72 1.45 -11.53 14.96
CA SER A 72 2.40 -11.50 16.08
C SER A 72 3.87 -11.68 15.65
N GLU A 73 4.11 -12.31 14.50
CA GLU A 73 5.44 -12.49 13.90
C GLU A 73 5.90 -11.27 13.09
N GLY A 74 5.05 -10.25 12.91
CA GLY A 74 5.35 -9.04 12.14
C GLY A 74 5.31 -9.25 10.62
N LYS A 75 4.64 -10.30 10.15
CA LYS A 75 4.42 -10.56 8.71
C LYS A 75 3.27 -9.74 8.14
N LEU A 76 2.28 -9.41 8.98
CA LEU A 76 1.15 -8.53 8.69
C LEU A 76 1.38 -7.13 9.27
#